data_AF-A0A3A0DX31-F1
#
_entry.id   AF-A0A3A0DX31-F1
#
_cell.length_a   1.000
_cell.length_b   1.000
_cell.length_c   1.000
_cell.angle_alpha   90.00
_cell.angle_beta   90.00
_cell.angle_gamma   90.00
#
_symmetry.space_group_name_H-M   'P 1'
#
loop_
_entity.id
_entity.type
_entity.pdbx_description
1 polymer ?
#
loop_
_entity_poly.entity_id
_entity_poly.type
_entity_poly.pdbx_seq_one_letter_code
_entity_poly.pdbx_strand_id
1 'polypeptide(L)'
;MLIEMESLTDEQRALLKAAVGNGGSLALFRRSDTRGPAVRTPTRKFFDPRDSSVAQRYIDSLRSLVELSMLRPKSAEIFELTNQGWEMAAKVGR
;
A
#
# COMPACT_ATOMS: atom_id res chain seq x y z
N MET A 1 -13.67 -13.13 -8.48
CA MET A 1 -12.45 -13.78 -7.95
C MET A 1 -12.44 -13.59 -6.44
N LEU A 2 -12.49 -14.66 -5.66
CA LEU A 2 -12.36 -14.57 -4.20
C LEU A 2 -10.86 -14.62 -3.88
N ILE A 3 -10.31 -13.51 -3.40
CA ILE A 3 -8.91 -13.44 -2.96
C ILE A 3 -8.89 -13.84 -1.49
N GLU A 4 -8.08 -14.83 -1.15
CA GLU A 4 -7.90 -15.27 0.23
C GLU A 4 -6.79 -14.48 0.92
N MET A 5 -6.90 -14.26 2.23
CA MET A 5 -5.91 -13.52 3.00
C MET A 5 -4.51 -14.13 2.88
N GLU A 6 -4.42 -15.46 2.80
CA GLU A 6 -3.16 -16.21 2.70
C GLU A 6 -2.41 -15.91 1.40
N SER A 7 -3.11 -15.46 0.36
CA SER A 7 -2.51 -15.11 -0.93
C SER A 7 -1.80 -13.74 -0.94
N LEU A 8 -1.99 -12.91 0.09
CA LEU A 8 -1.34 -11.60 0.16
C LEU A 8 0.10 -11.72 0.68
N THR A 9 1.03 -11.01 0.03
CA THR A 9 2.40 -10.87 0.51
C THR A 9 2.47 -10.02 1.79
N ASP A 10 3.58 -10.10 2.51
CA ASP A 10 3.78 -9.30 3.73
C ASP A 10 3.74 -7.80 3.45
N GLU A 11 4.31 -7.35 2.32
CA GLU A 11 4.25 -5.95 1.89
C GLU A 11 2.81 -5.51 1.59
N GLN A 12 2.02 -6.34 0.91
CA GLN A 12 0.61 -6.04 0.63
C GLN A 12 -0.20 -5.92 1.92
N ARG A 13 -0.01 -6.86 2.87
CA ARG A 13 -0.65 -6.80 4.20
C ARG A 13 -0.24 -5.55 4.96
N ALA A 14 1.04 -5.18 4.92
CA ALA A 14 1.55 -3.98 5.57
C ALA A 14 0.96 -2.70 4.97
N LEU A 15 0.77 -2.63 3.64
CA LEU A 15 0.11 -1.51 2.96
C LEU A 15 -1.37 -1.40 3.36
N LEU A 16 -2.11 -2.51 3.36
CA LEU A 16 -3.52 -2.52 3.77
C LEU A 16 -3.67 -2.06 5.23
N LYS A 17 -2.83 -2.56 6.15
CA LYS A 17 -2.82 -2.11 7.56
C LYS A 17 -2.54 -0.61 7.68
N ALA A 18 -1.57 -0.10 6.94
CA ALA A 18 -1.25 1.33 6.98
C ALA A 18 -2.34 2.21 6.35
N ALA A 19 -2.99 1.74 5.28
CA ALA A 19 -4.12 2.44 4.68
C ALA A 19 -5.26 2.60 5.71
N VAL A 20 -5.63 1.53 6.41
CA VAL A 20 -6.65 1.56 7.48
C VAL A 20 -6.28 2.58 8.56
N GLY A 21 -5.03 2.55 9.05
CA GLY A 21 -4.53 3.51 10.03
C GLY A 21 -4.47 4.96 9.52
N ASN A 22 -4.69 5.19 8.22
CA ASN A 22 -4.68 6.49 7.55
C ASN A 22 -6.00 6.78 6.82
N GLY A 23 -7.14 6.36 7.39
CA GLY A 23 -8.47 6.67 6.84
C GLY A 23 -8.73 6.05 5.46
N GLY A 24 -8.08 4.93 5.16
CA GLY A 24 -8.19 4.21 3.89
C GLY A 24 -7.33 4.75 2.76
N SER A 25 -6.36 5.64 3.02
CA SER A 25 -5.55 6.26 1.98
C SER A 25 -4.06 5.90 2.06
N LEU A 26 -3.43 5.74 0.91
CA LEU A 26 -1.99 5.61 0.72
C LEU A 26 -1.51 6.65 -0.29
N ALA A 27 -0.25 7.05 -0.19
CA ALA A 27 0.34 8.00 -1.11
C ALA A 27 1.67 7.50 -1.68
N LEU A 28 1.82 7.59 -3.00
CA LEU A 28 3.06 7.33 -3.73
C LEU A 28 3.72 8.66 -4.06
N PHE A 29 4.76 9.02 -3.32
CA PHE A 29 5.50 10.26 -3.54
C PHE A 29 6.68 10.03 -4.45
N ARG A 30 6.91 10.96 -5.39
CA ARG A 30 7.95 10.80 -6.41
C ARG A 30 9.32 11.36 -6.00
N ARG A 31 9.40 12.49 -5.26
CA ARG A 31 10.66 13.01 -4.66
C ARG A 31 10.44 14.02 -3.51
N SER A 32 11.27 13.88 -2.46
CA SER A 32 11.89 14.95 -1.65
C SER A 32 12.76 14.33 -0.55
N ASP A 33 12.27 13.29 0.14
CA ASP A 33 12.89 12.82 1.40
C ASP A 33 13.41 11.37 1.35
N THR A 34 13.08 10.61 0.31
CA THR A 34 13.22 9.13 0.25
C THR A 34 14.29 8.63 -0.72
N ARG A 35 15.10 9.53 -1.32
CA ARG A 35 16.06 9.22 -2.39
C ARG A 35 15.46 8.49 -3.62
N GLY A 36 14.14 8.62 -3.84
CA GLY A 36 13.42 7.97 -4.94
C GLY A 36 11.93 7.87 -4.64
N PRO A 37 11.11 7.31 -5.55
CA PRO A 37 9.69 7.10 -5.28
C PRO A 37 9.47 6.16 -4.09
N ALA A 38 8.48 6.44 -3.25
CA ALA A 38 8.14 5.58 -2.12
C ALA A 38 6.67 5.71 -1.72
N VAL A 39 6.10 4.62 -1.22
CA VAL A 39 4.78 4.63 -0.60
C VAL A 39 4.90 5.18 0.82
N ARG A 40 3.98 6.05 1.23
CA ARG A 40 3.88 6.54 2.60
C ARG A 40 2.45 6.88 3.01
N THR A 41 2.25 6.93 4.31
CA THR A 41 1.20 7.65 5.01
C THR A 41 1.86 8.76 5.85
N PRO A 42 1.09 9.67 6.47
CA PRO A 42 1.63 10.61 7.45
C PRO A 42 2.38 9.92 8.59
N THR A 43 1.99 8.69 8.95
CA THR A 43 2.49 7.96 10.12
C THR A 43 3.49 6.85 9.79
N ARG A 44 3.61 6.43 8.53
CA ARG A 44 4.49 5.33 8.12
C ARG A 44 5.10 5.59 6.74
N LYS A 45 6.40 5.28 6.61
CA LYS A 45 7.12 5.36 5.34
C LYS A 45 7.61 3.96 4.95
N PHE A 46 7.47 3.60 3.69
CA PHE A 46 7.80 2.26 3.17
C PHE A 46 9.05 2.31 2.29
N PHE A 47 10.19 2.63 2.89
CA PHE A 47 11.50 2.64 2.23
C PHE A 47 12.62 2.43 3.26
N ASP A 48 13.79 2.02 2.78
CA ASP A 48 15.04 2.03 3.55
C ASP A 48 16.04 2.97 2.86
N PRO A 49 16.62 3.98 3.56
CA PRO A 49 17.62 4.87 2.99
C PRO A 49 18.89 4.19 2.47
N ARG A 50 19.17 2.96 2.93
CA ARG A 50 20.34 2.13 2.59
C ARG A 50 20.01 1.05 1.56
N ASP A 51 18.73 0.76 1.34
CA ASP A 51 18.28 -0.25 0.39
C ASP A 51 17.04 0.22 -0.39
N SER A 52 17.27 0.66 -1.63
CA SER A 52 16.20 1.12 -2.53
C SER A 52 15.27 -0.01 -2.99
N SER A 53 15.68 -1.28 -2.87
CA SER A 53 14.84 -2.42 -3.25
C SER A 53 13.59 -2.52 -2.36
N VAL A 54 13.69 -2.06 -1.11
CA VAL A 54 12.56 -2.01 -0.17
C VAL A 54 11.45 -1.14 -0.75
N ALA A 55 11.77 0.08 -1.19
CA ALA A 55 10.80 0.99 -1.77
C ALA A 55 10.14 0.39 -3.01
N GLN A 56 10.94 -0.25 -3.87
CA GLN A 56 10.45 -0.88 -5.08
C GLN A 56 9.46 -2.01 -4.79
N ARG A 57 9.75 -2.90 -3.82
CA ARG A 57 8.80 -3.97 -3.41
C ARG A 57 7.45 -3.43 -2.97
N TYR A 58 7.44 -2.32 -2.24
CA TYR A 58 6.19 -1.68 -1.81
C TYR A 58 5.46 -0.98 -2.95
N ILE A 59 6.18 -0.40 -3.92
CA ILE A 59 5.57 0.18 -5.12
C ILE A 59 4.91 -0.91 -5.97
N ASP A 60 5.59 -2.04 -6.16
CA ASP A 60 5.04 -3.15 -6.93
C ASP A 60 3.85 -3.80 -6.21
N SER A 61 3.93 -3.93 -4.89
CA SER A 61 2.80 -4.38 -4.05
C SER A 61 1.60 -3.43 -4.13
N LEU A 62 1.84 -2.11 -4.15
CA LEU A 62 0.78 -1.11 -4.34
C LEU A 62 0.08 -1.30 -5.69
N ARG A 63 0.84 -1.48 -6.77
CA ARG A 63 0.29 -1.71 -8.12
C ARG A 63 -0.52 -3.00 -8.17
N SER A 64 0.01 -4.08 -7.61
CA SER A 64 -0.69 -5.36 -7.52
C SER A 64 -2.01 -5.23 -6.74
N LEU A 65 -2.04 -4.48 -5.63
CA LEU A 65 -3.30 -4.23 -4.90
C LEU A 65 -4.33 -3.43 -5.72
N VAL A 66 -3.88 -2.56 -6.63
CA VAL A 66 -4.78 -1.87 -7.57
C VAL A 66 -5.34 -2.84 -8.60
N GLU A 67 -4.50 -3.72 -9.16
CA GLU A 67 -4.92 -4.76 -10.11
C GLU A 67 -5.93 -5.74 -9.46
N LEU A 68 -5.73 -6.08 -8.19
CA LEU A 68 -6.63 -6.90 -7.38
C LEU A 68 -7.90 -6.17 -6.92
N SER A 69 -8.11 -4.91 -7.35
CA SER A 69 -9.24 -4.06 -6.96
C SER A 69 -9.37 -3.83 -5.45
N MET A 70 -8.28 -3.96 -4.69
CA MET A 70 -8.23 -3.64 -3.26
C MET A 70 -7.99 -2.15 -3.03
N LEU A 71 -7.27 -1.51 -3.95
CA LEU A 71 -7.03 -0.07 -3.98
C LEU A 71 -7.52 0.49 -5.32
N ARG A 72 -7.85 1.78 -5.33
CA ARG A 72 -8.10 2.54 -6.55
C ARG A 72 -7.32 3.85 -6.53
N PRO A 73 -6.83 4.34 -7.68
CA PRO A 73 -6.25 5.67 -7.76
C PRO A 73 -7.34 6.74 -7.55
N LYS A 74 -7.09 7.69 -6.65
CA LYS A 74 -7.86 8.93 -6.50
C LYS A 74 -7.19 10.11 -7.21
N SER A 75 -5.86 10.09 -7.26
CA SER A 75 -5.05 11.02 -8.04
C SER A 75 -3.79 10.32 -8.54
N ALA A 76 -2.88 11.06 -9.19
CA ALA A 76 -1.60 10.50 -9.66
C ALA A 76 -0.70 9.97 -8.51
N GLU A 77 -0.95 10.41 -7.28
CA GLU A 77 -0.15 10.07 -6.10
C GLU A 77 -0.97 9.42 -4.99
N ILE A 78 -2.29 9.62 -4.96
CA ILE A 78 -3.14 9.13 -3.86
C ILE A 78 -3.95 7.91 -4.32
N PHE A 79 -3.98 6.89 -3.46
CA PHE A 79 -4.71 5.65 -3.62
C PHE A 79 -5.63 5.44 -2.42
N GLU A 80 -6.85 4.97 -2.65
CA GLU A 80 -7.85 4.70 -1.61
C GLU A 80 -8.26 3.24 -1.61
N LEU A 81 -8.58 2.70 -0.42
CA LEU A 81 -9.21 1.40 -0.26
C LEU A 81 -10.57 1.39 -0.95
N THR A 82 -10.83 0.33 -1.71
CA THR A 82 -12.17 -0.02 -2.15
C THR A 82 -12.94 -0.71 -1.02
N ASN A 83 -14.22 -0.98 -1.20
CA ASN A 83 -15.00 -1.77 -0.24
C ASN A 83 -14.35 -3.14 0.01
N GLN A 84 -13.90 -3.80 -1.06
CA GLN A 84 -13.17 -5.07 -0.97
C GLN A 84 -11.85 -4.93 -0.23
N GLY A 85 -11.12 -3.83 -0.47
CA GLY A 85 -9.90 -3.50 0.27
C GLY A 85 -10.12 -3.35 1.77
N TRP A 86 -11.20 -2.67 2.17
CA TRP A 86 -11.60 -2.54 3.58
C TRP A 86 -11.93 -3.88 4.22
N GLU A 87 -12.74 -4.70 3.56
CA GLU A 87 -13.09 -6.05 4.03
C GLU A 87 -11.85 -6.93 4.21
N MET A 88 -10.92 -6.86 3.25
CA MET A 88 -9.67 -7.62 3.31
C MET A 88 -8.75 -7.10 4.43
N ALA A 89 -8.61 -5.79 4.56
CA ALA A 89 -7.77 -5.20 5.59
C ALA A 89 -8.27 -5.52 7.00
N ALA A 90 -9.59 -5.61 7.20
CA ALA A 90 -10.20 -6.04 8.46
C ALA A 90 -9.85 -7.50 8.82
N LYS A 91 -9.69 -8.39 7.83
CA LYS A 91 -9.23 -9.77 8.05
C LYS A 91 -7.76 -9.84 8.41
N VAL A 92 -6.94 -9.00 7.77
CA VAL A 92 -5.48 -8.91 7.99
C VAL A 92 -5.11 -8.32 9.36
N GLY A 93 -6.00 -7.50 9.95
CA GLY A 93 -5.80 -6.84 11.24
C GLY A 93 -6.22 -7.67 12.47
N ARG A 94 -6.90 -8.80 12.27
CA ARG A 94 -7.21 -9.80 13.30
C ARG A 94 -6.11 -10.85 13.39
#